data_AF-A0A9D3QID8-F1
#
_entry.id   AF-A0A9D3QID8-F1
#
_cell.length_a   1.000
_cell.length_b   1.000
_cell.length_c   1.000
_cell.angle_alpha   90.00
_cell.angle_beta   90.00
_cell.angle_gamma   90.00
#
_symmetry.space_group_name_H-M   'P 1'
#
loop_
_entity.id
_entity.type
_entity.pdbx_description
1 polymer ?
#
loop_
_entity_poly.entity_id
_entity_poly.type
_entity_poly.pdbx_seq_one_letter_code
_entity_poly.pdbx_strand_id
1 'polypeptide(L)'
;MPFLFSEISHNKSQIMWFRRVVLGGLVTCTILNILWCWAVLEIVPQMSVQKVLEDGISNNSGIFTETSPPAYTFVYSNISLEESERVGEIATIPLTKIINQKHRHFSWVVKLIQIFIAISITVSFLVMGSAMKHTIDGLVNALLDGNAEGIYRNCGKSLPRFLQRCNSRRLVNGFMSLLAFGLIFLVASCDPKGFVVMLDKVVSFSLNTEMGLFIFLMMRTSRSEPFRHLSVPLPMGERLFRLHWVLPLYFLFAVGYDVFTSLMKVAESFIQTQSQSTNLSLH
;
A
#
# COMPACT_ATOMS: atom_id res chain seq x y z
N MET A 1 -3.57 -14.70 4.17
CA MET A 1 -4.68 -15.65 3.90
C MET A 1 -4.21 -16.97 3.27
N PRO A 2 -3.38 -17.02 2.21
CA PRO A 2 -3.01 -18.30 1.58
C PRO A 2 -2.15 -19.22 2.46
N PHE A 3 -1.24 -18.65 3.28
CA PHE A 3 -0.36 -19.44 4.16
C PHE A 3 -1.05 -20.18 5.31
N LEU A 4 -2.23 -19.73 5.74
CA LEU A 4 -2.98 -20.36 6.84
C LEU A 4 -4.04 -21.34 6.33
N PHE A 5 -4.35 -21.30 5.03
CA PHE A 5 -5.40 -22.14 4.45
C PHE A 5 -4.93 -23.60 4.27
N SER A 6 -3.61 -23.84 4.13
CA SER A 6 -3.02 -25.18 4.04
C SER A 6 -3.16 -26.01 5.31
N GLU A 7 -3.29 -25.35 6.47
CA GLU A 7 -3.38 -25.99 7.79
C GLU A 7 -4.84 -26.33 8.20
N ILE A 8 -5.82 -25.90 7.41
CA ILE A 8 -7.24 -26.06 7.76
C ILE A 8 -7.78 -27.35 7.15
N SER A 9 -8.38 -28.20 7.99
CA SER A 9 -9.03 -29.41 7.48
C SER A 9 -10.18 -29.02 6.53
N HIS A 10 -10.35 -29.78 5.44
CA HIS A 10 -11.34 -29.53 4.40
C HIS A 10 -12.80 -29.84 4.84
N ASN A 11 -13.14 -29.51 6.08
CA ASN A 11 -14.48 -29.62 6.63
C ASN A 11 -15.25 -28.30 6.41
N LYS A 12 -16.49 -28.41 5.91
CA LYS A 12 -17.39 -27.27 5.63
C LYS A 12 -17.56 -26.34 6.83
N SER A 13 -17.71 -26.91 8.04
CA SER A 13 -17.93 -26.12 9.25
C SER A 13 -16.69 -25.28 9.60
N GLN A 14 -15.50 -25.89 9.57
CA GLN A 14 -14.25 -25.18 9.85
C GLN A 14 -13.97 -24.07 8.83
N ILE A 15 -14.20 -24.31 7.55
CA ILE A 15 -14.04 -23.30 6.50
C ILE A 15 -15.01 -22.13 6.70
N MET A 16 -16.26 -22.40 7.10
CA MET A 16 -17.22 -21.33 7.41
C MET A 16 -16.80 -20.49 8.62
N TRP A 17 -16.36 -21.13 9.70
CA TRP A 17 -15.84 -20.43 10.88
C TRP A 17 -14.61 -19.61 10.55
N PHE A 18 -13.66 -20.18 9.80
CA PHE A 18 -12.48 -19.47 9.31
C PHE A 18 -12.87 -18.22 8.51
N ARG A 19 -13.81 -18.35 7.56
CA ARG A 19 -14.30 -17.19 6.79
C ARG A 19 -14.94 -16.12 7.68
N ARG A 20 -15.71 -16.52 8.69
CA ARG A 20 -16.33 -15.58 9.64
C ARG A 20 -15.30 -14.87 10.50
N VAL A 21 -14.27 -15.57 10.98
CA VAL A 21 -13.18 -14.98 11.76
C VAL A 21 -12.38 -13.98 10.91
N VAL A 22 -12.06 -14.35 9.67
CA VAL A 22 -11.36 -13.45 8.74
C VAL A 22 -12.22 -12.21 8.44
N LEU A 23 -13.51 -12.39 8.15
CA LEU A 23 -14.42 -11.27 7.91
C LEU A 23 -14.56 -10.38 9.15
N GLY A 24 -14.66 -10.98 10.34
CA GLY A 24 -14.70 -10.27 11.62
C GLY A 24 -13.43 -9.44 11.83
N GLY A 25 -12.25 -10.02 11.60
CA GLY A 25 -10.98 -9.28 11.69
C GLY A 25 -10.91 -8.10 10.71
N LEU A 26 -11.38 -8.30 9.47
CA LEU A 26 -11.41 -7.25 8.46
C LEU A 26 -12.38 -6.12 8.83
N VAL A 27 -13.58 -6.46 9.33
CA VAL A 27 -14.57 -5.48 9.80
C VAL A 27 -14.01 -4.68 10.98
N THR A 28 -13.43 -5.35 11.98
CA THR A 28 -12.83 -4.67 13.14
C THR A 28 -11.69 -3.74 12.71
N CYS A 29 -10.81 -4.19 11.82
CA CYS A 29 -9.73 -3.36 11.28
C CYS A 29 -10.28 -2.13 10.53
N THR A 30 -11.34 -2.30 9.76
CA THR A 30 -12.01 -1.21 9.03
C THR A 30 -12.58 -0.17 10.00
N ILE A 31 -13.28 -0.62 11.06
CA ILE A 31 -13.83 0.28 12.08
C ILE A 31 -12.71 1.05 12.79
N LEU A 32 -11.63 0.37 13.19
CA LEU A 32 -10.48 1.01 13.84
C LEU A 32 -9.82 2.05 12.93
N ASN A 33 -9.66 1.77 11.64
CA ASN A 33 -9.11 2.74 10.68
C ASN A 33 -10.02 3.96 10.51
N ILE A 34 -11.34 3.77 10.48
CA ILE A 34 -12.29 4.88 10.40
C ILE A 34 -12.23 5.74 11.67
N LEU A 35 -12.26 5.12 12.84
CA LEU A 35 -12.13 5.82 14.13
C LEU A 35 -10.79 6.56 14.25
N TRP A 36 -9.72 5.95 13.77
CA TRP A 36 -8.41 6.59 13.71
C TRP A 36 -8.41 7.82 12.81
N CYS A 37 -8.95 7.70 11.59
CA CYS A 37 -9.05 8.84 10.67
C CYS A 37 -9.91 9.96 11.26
N TRP A 38 -11.03 9.61 11.89
CA TRP A 38 -11.88 10.57 12.60
C TRP A 38 -11.09 11.36 13.64
N ALA A 39 -10.37 10.65 14.53
CA ALA A 39 -9.58 11.29 15.58
C ALA A 39 -8.46 12.18 15.01
N VAL A 40 -7.80 11.76 13.92
CA VAL A 40 -6.76 12.56 13.27
C VAL A 40 -7.34 13.85 12.67
N LEU A 41 -8.49 13.76 11.99
CA LEU A 41 -9.14 14.92 11.36
C LEU A 41 -9.66 15.93 12.39
N GLU A 42 -10.00 15.48 13.60
CA GLU A 42 -10.41 16.35 14.70
C GLU A 42 -9.22 17.10 15.34
N ILE A 43 -8.05 16.46 15.40
CA ILE A 43 -6.86 17.01 16.07
C ILE A 43 -5.99 17.84 15.13
N VAL A 44 -5.84 17.43 13.87
CA VAL A 44 -4.92 18.03 12.89
C VAL A 44 -5.69 18.93 11.92
N PRO A 45 -5.31 20.21 11.76
CA PRO A 45 -5.96 21.09 10.79
C PRO A 45 -5.72 20.58 9.36
N GLN A 46 -6.78 20.57 8.55
CA GLN A 46 -6.75 20.03 7.19
C GLN A 46 -6.02 20.95 6.20
N MET A 47 -6.24 22.26 6.33
CA MET A 47 -5.67 23.31 5.48
C MET A 47 -4.60 24.10 6.23
N SER A 48 -3.57 24.55 5.52
CA SER A 48 -2.53 25.45 6.06
C SER A 48 -3.08 26.84 6.46
N VAL A 49 -4.23 27.21 5.90
CA VAL A 49 -4.92 28.48 6.13
C VAL A 49 -6.30 28.21 6.73
N GLN A 50 -6.48 28.54 8.00
CA GLN A 50 -7.79 28.50 8.65
C GLN A 50 -8.39 29.91 8.72
N LYS A 51 -9.59 30.08 8.15
CA LYS A 51 -10.39 31.30 8.28
C LYS A 51 -11.11 31.24 9.62
N VAL A 52 -10.67 32.04 10.59
CA VAL A 52 -11.39 32.19 11.86
C VAL A 52 -12.24 33.45 11.77
N LEU A 53 -13.53 33.31 12.07
CA LEU A 53 -14.45 34.44 12.26
C LEU A 53 -14.15 35.03 13.64
N GLU A 54 -13.84 36.32 13.69
CA GLU A 54 -13.60 37.04 14.93
C GLU A 54 -14.94 37.25 15.66
N ASP A 55 -15.33 36.32 16.54
CA ASP A 55 -16.41 36.56 17.50
C ASP A 55 -15.92 37.54 18.56
N GLY A 56 -16.13 38.82 18.29
CA GLY A 56 -15.85 39.91 19.21
C GLY A 56 -16.75 39.86 20.45
N ILE A 57 -16.37 39.09 21.46
CA ILE A 57 -16.88 39.30 22.83
C ILE A 57 -16.06 40.45 23.43
N SER A 58 -16.42 41.69 23.04
CA SER A 58 -16.00 42.90 23.73
C SER A 58 -17.11 43.32 24.69
N ASN A 59 -17.00 42.91 25.96
CA ASN A 59 -17.72 43.53 27.06
C ASN A 59 -17.21 44.97 27.21
N ASN A 60 -17.97 45.96 26.73
CA ASN A 60 -18.35 47.18 27.45
C ASN A 60 -19.00 48.21 26.50
N SER A 61 -20.25 48.57 26.85
CA SER A 61 -20.94 49.87 26.68
C SER A 61 -20.44 50.84 25.59
N GLY A 62 -21.25 51.08 24.55
CA GLY A 62 -21.10 52.25 23.69
C GLY A 62 -21.78 52.15 22.32
N ILE A 63 -22.99 52.70 22.25
CA ILE A 63 -23.78 53.19 21.11
C ILE A 63 -23.06 53.49 19.76
N PHE A 64 -23.80 53.17 18.68
CA PHE A 64 -23.74 53.60 17.25
C PHE A 64 -22.84 52.86 16.22
N THR A 65 -23.55 52.05 15.40
CA THR A 65 -23.46 51.85 13.94
C THR A 65 -22.14 52.03 13.21
N GLU A 66 -21.56 50.90 12.77
CA GLU A 66 -21.01 50.76 11.41
C GLU A 66 -20.94 49.27 11.06
N THR A 67 -21.57 48.88 9.96
CA THR A 67 -21.59 47.51 9.44
C THR A 67 -20.24 47.20 8.79
N SER A 68 -19.25 46.86 9.61
CA SER A 68 -17.95 46.37 9.15
C SER A 68 -18.10 44.96 8.54
N PRO A 69 -17.48 44.65 7.38
CA PRO A 69 -17.44 43.29 6.86
C PRO A 69 -16.77 42.35 7.87
N PRO A 70 -17.16 41.06 7.96
CA PRO A 70 -16.57 40.14 8.91
C PRO A 70 -15.05 40.07 8.69
N ALA A 71 -14.29 40.55 9.67
CA ALA A 71 -12.84 40.44 9.67
C ALA A 71 -12.47 38.96 9.81
N TYR A 72 -12.05 38.37 8.70
CA TYR A 72 -11.47 37.04 8.71
C TYR A 72 -10.01 37.16 9.15
N THR A 73 -9.65 36.49 10.23
CA THR A 73 -8.24 36.29 10.56
C THR A 73 -7.77 34.98 9.91
N PHE A 74 -6.76 35.08 9.06
CA PHE A 74 -6.10 33.92 8.48
C PHE A 74 -5.07 33.40 9.49
N VAL A 75 -5.39 32.31 10.17
CA VAL A 75 -4.43 31.63 11.04
C VAL A 75 -3.61 30.70 10.16
N TYR A 76 -2.33 31.06 9.95
CA TYR A 76 -1.37 30.22 9.25
C TYR A 76 -0.86 29.14 10.21
N SER A 77 -1.21 27.89 9.95
CA SER A 77 -0.64 26.76 10.67
C SER A 77 0.48 26.15 9.85
N ASN A 78 1.72 26.25 10.34
CA ASN A 78 2.90 25.60 9.75
C ASN A 78 2.81 24.06 9.74
N ILE A 79 1.75 23.47 10.33
CA ILE A 79 1.50 22.03 10.39
C ILE A 79 0.06 21.81 9.93
N SER A 80 -0.11 21.20 8.76
CA SER A 80 -1.42 20.80 8.20
C SER A 80 -1.30 19.45 7.49
N LEU A 81 -2.42 18.75 7.30
CA LEU A 81 -2.44 17.49 6.54
C LEU A 81 -2.07 17.69 5.07
N GLU A 82 -2.51 18.79 4.44
CA GLU A 82 -2.16 19.15 3.06
C GLU A 82 -0.64 19.32 2.89
N GLU A 83 0.02 20.00 3.83
CA GLU A 83 1.46 20.19 3.76
C GLU A 83 2.22 18.88 4.01
N SER A 84 1.76 18.06 4.96
CA SER A 84 2.34 16.73 5.18
C SER A 84 2.19 15.81 3.95
N GLU A 85 1.07 15.88 3.24
CA GLU A 85 0.89 15.16 1.97
C GLU A 85 1.90 15.61 0.91
N ARG A 86 2.09 16.94 0.73
CA ARG A 86 3.09 17.50 -0.20
C ARG A 86 4.52 17.07 0.11
N VAL A 87 4.84 16.92 1.40
CA VAL A 87 6.17 16.49 1.85
C VAL A 87 6.33 14.96 1.76
N GLY A 88 5.24 14.19 1.58
CA GLY A 88 5.25 12.74 1.60
C GLY A 88 5.33 12.14 3.00
N GLU A 89 4.85 12.85 4.02
CA GLU A 89 4.78 12.39 5.40
C GLU A 89 3.51 11.58 5.66
N ILE A 90 3.61 10.52 6.45
CA ILE A 90 2.44 9.78 6.97
C ILE A 90 1.69 10.64 8.01
N ALA A 91 0.35 10.52 8.05
CA ALA A 91 -0.53 11.35 8.90
C ALA A 91 -0.24 11.29 10.42
N THR A 92 0.53 10.30 10.88
CA THR A 92 1.00 10.19 12.27
C THR A 92 2.11 11.20 12.60
N ILE A 93 2.89 11.65 11.62
CA ILE A 93 3.97 12.62 11.82
C ILE A 93 3.43 14.01 12.23
N PRO A 94 2.48 14.64 11.51
CA PRO A 94 1.91 15.91 11.95
C PRO A 94 1.18 15.79 13.30
N LEU A 95 0.51 14.66 13.56
CA LEU A 95 -0.14 14.40 14.85
C LEU A 95 0.86 14.41 16.02
N THR A 96 1.98 13.70 15.87
CA THR A 96 3.02 13.67 16.92
C THR A 96 3.70 15.03 17.10
N LYS A 97 3.87 15.82 16.03
CA LYS A 97 4.37 17.20 16.08
C LYS A 97 3.42 18.10 16.91
N ILE A 98 2.11 18.03 16.66
CA ILE A 98 1.11 18.84 17.38
C ILE A 98 1.01 18.46 18.86
N ILE A 99 1.00 17.16 19.19
CA ILE A 99 0.93 16.72 20.59
C ILE A 99 2.17 17.19 21.36
N ASN A 100 3.36 17.08 20.77
CA ASN A 100 4.59 17.48 21.44
C ASN A 100 4.71 19.02 21.62
N GLN A 101 4.17 19.80 20.69
CA GLN A 101 4.17 21.27 20.74
C GLN A 101 3.06 21.83 21.65
N LYS A 102 1.83 21.35 21.52
CA LYS A 102 0.65 21.90 22.19
C LYS A 102 0.36 21.25 23.55
N HIS A 103 0.77 19.99 23.75
CA HIS A 103 0.53 19.24 24.98
C HIS A 103 1.77 18.48 25.46
N ARG A 104 2.79 19.24 25.89
CA ARG A 104 4.09 18.71 26.35
C ARG A 104 4.00 17.66 27.46
N HIS A 105 2.94 17.69 28.27
CA HIS A 105 2.65 16.68 29.31
C HIS A 105 2.47 15.27 28.73
N PHE A 106 1.99 15.13 27.50
CA PHE A 106 1.79 13.83 26.83
C PHE A 106 2.96 13.41 25.94
N SER A 107 4.14 14.02 26.08
CA SER A 107 5.32 13.66 25.27
C SER A 107 5.75 12.19 25.45
N TRP A 108 5.48 11.59 26.62
CA TRP A 108 5.71 10.16 26.85
C TRP A 108 4.82 9.27 25.96
N VAL A 109 3.58 9.70 25.68
CA VAL A 109 2.64 9.00 24.78
C VAL A 109 3.19 9.00 23.37
N VAL A 110 3.72 10.13 22.92
CA VAL A 110 4.34 10.25 21.58
C VAL A 110 5.51 9.27 21.42
N LYS A 111 6.39 9.17 22.42
CA LYS A 111 7.51 8.21 22.42
C LYS A 111 7.00 6.78 22.37
N LEU A 112 5.98 6.46 23.14
CA LEU A 112 5.36 5.13 23.15
C LEU A 112 4.77 4.79 21.78
N ILE A 113 3.98 5.70 21.18
CA ILE A 113 3.42 5.52 19.83
C ILE A 113 4.51 5.25 18.80
N GLN A 114 5.61 6.02 18.82
CA GLN A 114 6.73 5.83 17.89
C GLN A 114 7.39 4.46 18.05
N ILE A 115 7.62 4.00 19.29
CA ILE A 115 8.18 2.67 19.56
C ILE A 115 7.24 1.57 19.02
N PHE A 116 5.94 1.67 19.28
CA PHE A 116 4.97 0.69 18.78
C PHE A 116 4.90 0.67 17.25
N ILE A 117 4.92 1.83 16.60
CA ILE A 117 4.98 1.92 15.13
C ILE A 117 6.26 1.26 14.61
N ALA A 118 7.41 1.55 15.20
CA ALA A 118 8.70 0.97 14.78
C ALA A 118 8.70 -0.57 14.91
N ILE A 119 8.22 -1.11 16.04
CA ILE A 119 8.10 -2.55 16.24
C ILE A 119 7.13 -3.16 15.21
N SER A 120 5.96 -2.54 15.02
CA SER A 120 4.95 -3.02 14.07
C SER A 120 5.47 -3.07 12.62
N ILE A 121 6.15 -2.02 12.17
CA ILE A 121 6.77 -1.97 10.83
C ILE A 121 7.86 -3.02 10.72
N THR A 122 8.69 -3.21 11.75
CA THR A 122 9.77 -4.21 11.75
C THR A 122 9.21 -5.63 11.62
N VAL A 123 8.21 -5.98 12.44
CA VAL A 123 7.57 -7.31 12.36
C VAL A 123 6.90 -7.50 11.00
N SER A 124 6.18 -6.50 10.50
CA SER A 124 5.56 -6.55 9.17
C SER A 124 6.58 -6.75 8.05
N PHE A 125 7.71 -6.04 8.13
CA PHE A 125 8.83 -6.18 7.20
C PHE A 125 9.44 -7.58 7.24
N LEU A 126 9.66 -8.15 8.43
CA LEU A 126 10.20 -9.51 8.55
C LEU A 126 9.23 -10.56 7.98
N VAL A 127 7.93 -10.43 8.28
CA VAL A 127 6.92 -11.37 7.78
C VAL A 127 6.78 -11.27 6.26
N MET A 128 6.57 -10.06 5.74
CA MET A 128 6.41 -9.84 4.30
C MET A 128 7.70 -10.16 3.53
N GLY A 129 8.86 -9.79 4.10
CA GLY A 129 10.17 -10.11 3.57
C GLY A 129 10.44 -11.62 3.53
N SER A 130 10.00 -12.38 4.53
CA SER A 130 10.13 -13.85 4.51
C SER A 130 9.32 -14.48 3.37
N ALA A 131 8.10 -14.01 3.12
CA ALA A 131 7.28 -14.46 2.00
C ALA A 131 7.89 -14.06 0.64
N MET A 132 8.40 -12.84 0.53
CA MET A 132 9.07 -12.37 -0.69
C MET A 132 10.34 -13.18 -0.96
N LYS A 133 11.12 -13.51 0.07
CA LYS A 133 12.30 -14.37 -0.04
C LYS A 133 11.93 -15.74 -0.61
N HIS A 134 10.88 -16.39 -0.10
CA HIS A 134 10.42 -17.67 -0.64
C HIS A 134 9.97 -17.56 -2.11
N THR A 135 9.37 -16.44 -2.48
CA THR A 135 8.96 -16.17 -3.87
C THR A 135 10.18 -15.99 -4.78
N ILE A 136 11.19 -15.24 -4.33
CA ILE A 136 12.46 -15.06 -5.04
C ILE A 136 13.19 -16.40 -5.16
N ASP A 137 13.31 -17.16 -4.07
CA ASP A 137 13.94 -18.48 -4.07
C ASP A 137 13.23 -19.42 -5.06
N GLY A 138 11.90 -19.41 -5.09
CA GLY A 138 11.10 -20.16 -6.06
C GLY A 138 11.34 -19.74 -7.51
N LEU A 139 11.37 -18.44 -7.78
CA LEU A 139 11.63 -17.88 -9.12
C LEU A 139 13.05 -18.20 -9.60
N VAL A 140 14.05 -17.95 -8.75
CA VAL A 140 15.46 -18.25 -9.01
C VAL A 140 15.61 -19.74 -9.29
N ASN A 141 14.98 -20.60 -8.49
CA ASN A 141 15.00 -22.03 -8.71
C ASN A 141 14.37 -22.44 -10.05
N ALA A 142 13.22 -21.88 -10.42
CA ALA A 142 12.56 -22.16 -11.69
C ALA A 142 13.40 -21.71 -12.90
N LEU A 143 14.03 -20.53 -12.81
CA LEU A 143 14.92 -20.03 -13.86
C LEU A 143 16.19 -20.88 -13.98
N LEU A 144 16.79 -21.28 -12.86
CA LEU A 144 17.97 -22.14 -12.85
C LEU A 144 17.67 -23.54 -13.39
N ASP A 145 16.54 -24.13 -13.03
CA ASP A 145 16.17 -25.48 -13.49
C ASP A 145 15.75 -25.46 -14.97
N GLY A 146 15.02 -24.44 -15.43
CA GLY A 146 14.68 -24.27 -16.86
C GLY A 146 15.91 -24.04 -17.74
N ASN A 147 16.90 -23.27 -17.26
CA ASN A 147 18.15 -23.07 -17.98
C ASN A 147 19.05 -24.33 -17.92
N ALA A 148 19.02 -25.08 -16.82
CA ALA A 148 19.73 -26.34 -16.68
C ALA A 148 19.16 -27.43 -17.60
N GLU A 149 17.84 -27.54 -17.77
CA GLU A 149 17.21 -28.44 -18.74
C GLU A 149 17.60 -28.11 -20.19
N GLY A 150 17.64 -26.82 -20.54
CA GLY A 150 18.14 -26.36 -21.84
C GLY A 150 19.60 -26.74 -22.10
N ILE A 151 20.46 -26.64 -21.08
CA ILE A 151 21.87 -27.01 -21.17
C ILE A 151 22.06 -28.54 -21.18
N TYR A 152 21.24 -29.30 -20.44
CA TYR A 152 21.29 -30.77 -20.39
C TYR A 152 20.88 -31.42 -21.72
N ARG A 153 19.97 -30.77 -22.46
CA ARG A 153 19.58 -31.21 -23.80
C ARG A 153 20.69 -31.00 -24.84
N ASN A 154 21.59 -30.03 -24.62
CA ASN A 154 22.73 -29.75 -25.50
C ASN A 154 24.03 -30.46 -25.09
N CYS A 155 24.20 -30.84 -23.82
CA CYS A 155 25.42 -31.46 -23.33
C CYS A 155 25.16 -32.92 -22.94
N GLY A 156 25.46 -33.83 -23.87
CA GLY A 156 25.36 -35.26 -23.66
C GLY A 156 26.21 -35.74 -22.48
N LYS A 157 25.53 -36.40 -21.54
CA LYS A 157 26.03 -37.35 -20.52
C LYS A 157 27.48 -37.16 -20.06
N SER A 158 27.64 -36.48 -18.92
CA SER A 158 28.46 -36.93 -17.78
C SER A 158 28.79 -35.72 -16.90
N LEU A 159 28.23 -35.64 -15.68
CA LEU A 159 29.02 -35.17 -14.55
C LEU A 159 28.38 -35.47 -13.18
N PRO A 160 29.15 -35.97 -12.20
CA PRO A 160 28.68 -36.27 -10.85
C PRO A 160 28.78 -35.02 -9.97
N ARG A 161 27.66 -34.33 -9.68
CA ARG A 161 27.66 -33.11 -8.83
C ARG A 161 26.41 -32.92 -7.96
N PHE A 162 26.01 -33.92 -7.19
CA PHE A 162 24.90 -33.80 -6.24
C PHE A 162 25.24 -32.91 -5.02
N LEU A 163 26.51 -32.92 -4.56
CA LEU A 163 26.96 -32.16 -3.38
C LEU A 163 27.38 -30.71 -3.66
N GLN A 164 27.95 -30.41 -4.84
CA GLN A 164 28.36 -29.03 -5.20
C GLN A 164 27.19 -28.14 -5.66
N ARG A 165 26.11 -28.76 -6.18
CA ARG A 165 24.91 -28.07 -6.64
C ARG A 165 24.09 -27.49 -5.49
N CYS A 166 24.01 -28.18 -4.34
CA CYS A 166 23.20 -27.72 -3.19
C CYS A 166 23.80 -26.51 -2.48
N ASN A 167 25.11 -26.49 -2.23
CA ASN A 167 25.75 -25.36 -1.53
C ASN A 167 25.79 -24.10 -2.42
N SER A 168 26.13 -24.27 -3.71
CA SER A 168 26.10 -23.18 -4.68
C SER A 168 24.71 -22.60 -4.86
N ARG A 169 23.66 -23.44 -4.87
CA ARG A 169 22.27 -22.98 -5.04
C ARG A 169 21.79 -22.18 -3.82
N ARG A 170 22.12 -22.62 -2.60
CA ARG A 170 21.79 -21.88 -1.38
C ARG A 170 22.49 -20.52 -1.32
N LEU A 171 23.75 -20.45 -1.75
CA LEU A 171 24.51 -19.21 -1.85
C LEU A 171 23.96 -18.26 -2.92
N VAL A 172 23.64 -18.77 -4.12
CA VAL A 172 23.03 -17.98 -5.20
C VAL A 172 21.67 -17.43 -4.78
N ASN A 173 20.83 -18.25 -4.17
CA ASN A 173 19.51 -17.82 -3.66
C ASN A 173 19.64 -16.75 -2.58
N GLY A 174 20.58 -16.92 -1.65
CA GLY A 174 20.89 -15.93 -0.62
C GLY A 174 21.41 -14.61 -1.21
N PHE A 175 22.30 -14.68 -2.21
CA PHE A 175 22.83 -13.50 -2.90
C PHE A 175 21.75 -12.76 -3.70
N MET A 176 20.92 -13.47 -4.46
CA MET A 176 19.81 -12.86 -5.23
C MET A 176 18.79 -12.21 -4.30
N SER A 177 18.50 -12.83 -3.16
CA SER A 177 17.66 -12.22 -2.12
C SER A 177 18.30 -10.95 -1.58
N LEU A 178 19.59 -10.99 -1.20
CA LEU A 178 20.31 -9.81 -0.69
C LEU A 178 20.34 -8.69 -1.73
N LEU A 179 20.60 -9.01 -2.99
CA LEU A 179 20.58 -8.04 -4.09
C LEU A 179 19.20 -7.41 -4.27
N ALA A 180 18.14 -8.20 -4.25
CA ALA A 180 16.77 -7.70 -4.37
C ALA A 180 16.39 -6.76 -3.21
N PHE A 181 16.62 -7.18 -1.95
CA PHE A 181 16.37 -6.34 -0.78
C PHE A 181 17.29 -5.12 -0.73
N GLY A 182 18.55 -5.26 -1.15
CA GLY A 182 19.52 -4.18 -1.23
C GLY A 182 19.14 -3.12 -2.25
N LEU A 183 18.62 -3.50 -3.42
CA LEU A 183 18.10 -2.57 -4.41
C LEU A 183 16.89 -1.81 -3.87
N ILE A 184 15.93 -2.50 -3.24
CA ILE A 184 14.78 -1.84 -2.62
C ILE A 184 15.23 -0.84 -1.56
N PHE A 185 16.19 -1.23 -0.70
CA PHE A 185 16.75 -0.36 0.33
C PHE A 185 17.47 0.85 -0.26
N LEU A 186 18.26 0.65 -1.33
CA LEU A 186 18.97 1.73 -2.01
C LEU A 186 17.99 2.74 -2.60
N VAL A 187 16.97 2.27 -3.34
CA VAL A 187 15.93 3.14 -3.92
C VAL A 187 15.21 3.91 -2.82
N ALA A 188 14.81 3.23 -1.74
CA ALA A 188 14.14 3.87 -0.60
C ALA A 188 15.03 4.90 0.13
N SER A 189 16.35 4.70 0.14
CA SER A 189 17.30 5.61 0.80
C SER A 189 17.68 6.81 -0.08
N CYS A 190 17.74 6.62 -1.41
CA CYS A 190 18.09 7.68 -2.35
C CYS A 190 16.96 8.70 -2.53
N ASP A 191 15.71 8.24 -2.61
CA ASP A 191 14.54 9.11 -2.70
C ASP A 191 13.36 8.55 -1.87
N PRO A 192 13.34 8.83 -0.54
CA PRO A 192 12.28 8.32 0.32
C PRO A 192 10.91 8.89 -0.02
N LYS A 193 10.84 10.12 -0.56
CA LYS A 193 9.58 10.77 -0.93
C LYS A 193 9.00 10.11 -2.18
N GLY A 194 9.82 9.96 -3.23
CA GLY A 194 9.44 9.25 -4.44
C GLY A 194 9.07 7.80 -4.14
N PHE A 195 9.78 7.13 -3.23
CA PHE A 195 9.46 5.76 -2.83
C PHE A 195 8.08 5.63 -2.17
N VAL A 196 7.71 6.53 -1.24
CA VAL A 196 6.38 6.51 -0.60
C VAL A 196 5.27 6.78 -1.62
N VAL A 197 5.46 7.76 -2.50
CA VAL A 197 4.48 8.08 -3.57
C VAL A 197 4.34 6.92 -4.55
N MET A 198 5.47 6.31 -4.96
CA MET A 198 5.48 5.12 -5.82
C MET A 198 4.75 3.97 -5.13
N LEU A 199 5.00 3.73 -3.84
CA LEU A 199 4.34 2.66 -3.09
C LEU A 199 2.82 2.87 -3.09
N ASP A 200 2.32 4.07 -2.80
CA ASP A 200 0.88 4.36 -2.83
C ASP A 200 0.24 3.99 -4.19
N LYS A 201 0.85 4.44 -5.29
CA LYS A 201 0.31 4.19 -6.65
C LYS A 201 0.47 2.74 -7.09
N VAL A 202 1.63 2.14 -6.89
CA VAL A 202 1.91 0.75 -7.30
C VAL A 202 1.11 -0.23 -6.46
N VAL A 203 0.94 0.00 -5.16
CA VAL A 203 0.13 -0.87 -4.30
C VAL A 203 -1.34 -0.77 -4.67
N SER A 204 -1.89 0.44 -4.89
CA SER A 204 -3.26 0.61 -5.39
C SER A 204 -3.46 -0.12 -6.71
N PHE A 205 -2.58 0.14 -7.69
CA PHE A 205 -2.62 -0.50 -9.00
C PHE A 205 -2.54 -2.03 -8.90
N SER A 206 -1.61 -2.57 -8.11
CA SER A 206 -1.38 -4.00 -7.96
C SER A 206 -2.55 -4.70 -7.28
N LEU A 207 -3.09 -4.13 -6.19
CA LEU A 207 -4.24 -4.68 -5.49
C LEU A 207 -5.50 -4.66 -6.36
N ASN A 208 -5.74 -3.55 -7.07
CA ASN A 208 -6.88 -3.45 -7.97
C ASN A 208 -6.74 -4.40 -9.17
N THR A 209 -5.52 -4.59 -9.69
CA THR A 209 -5.24 -5.59 -10.74
C THR A 209 -5.42 -7.01 -10.22
N GLU A 210 -4.97 -7.31 -9.00
CA GLU A 210 -5.13 -8.63 -8.39
C GLU A 210 -6.60 -8.99 -8.21
N MET A 211 -7.40 -8.09 -7.63
CA MET A 211 -8.82 -8.31 -7.42
C MET A 211 -9.62 -8.30 -8.73
N GLY A 212 -9.29 -7.38 -9.64
CA GLY A 212 -10.02 -7.21 -10.90
C GLY A 212 -9.71 -8.27 -11.95
N LEU A 213 -8.46 -8.74 -12.03
CA LEU A 213 -8.01 -9.68 -13.07
C LEU A 213 -7.74 -11.07 -12.51
N PHE A 214 -6.84 -11.21 -11.53
CA PHE A 214 -6.41 -12.53 -11.05
C PHE A 214 -7.52 -13.27 -10.31
N ILE A 215 -8.18 -12.63 -9.33
CA ILE A 215 -9.29 -13.26 -8.59
C ILE A 215 -10.47 -13.56 -9.52
N PHE A 216 -10.78 -12.67 -10.47
CA PHE A 216 -11.79 -12.92 -11.48
C PHE A 216 -11.47 -14.16 -12.33
N LEU A 217 -10.24 -14.26 -12.85
CA LEU A 217 -9.78 -15.41 -13.63
C LEU A 217 -9.80 -16.70 -12.79
N MET A 218 -9.37 -16.64 -11.53
CA MET A 218 -9.42 -17.78 -10.62
C MET A 218 -10.85 -18.27 -10.40
N MET A 219 -11.79 -17.34 -10.14
CA MET A 219 -13.21 -17.69 -9.98
C MET A 219 -13.79 -18.33 -11.25
N ARG A 220 -13.49 -17.79 -12.43
CA ARG A 220 -13.98 -18.33 -13.70
C ARG A 220 -13.38 -19.71 -13.99
N THR A 221 -12.07 -19.84 -13.80
CA THR A 221 -11.34 -21.09 -14.05
C THR A 221 -11.76 -22.20 -13.09
N SER A 222 -12.15 -21.86 -11.86
CA SER A 222 -12.66 -22.84 -10.89
C SER A 222 -13.92 -23.57 -11.35
N ARG A 223 -14.68 -23.00 -12.28
CA ARG A 223 -15.92 -23.60 -12.83
C ARG A 223 -15.81 -24.04 -14.29
N SER A 224 -14.67 -23.81 -14.95
CA SER A 224 -14.42 -24.32 -16.29
C SER A 224 -13.89 -25.75 -16.25
N GLU A 225 -14.13 -26.51 -17.31
CA GLU A 225 -13.37 -27.74 -17.56
C GLU A 225 -11.88 -27.36 -17.67
N PRO A 226 -10.94 -28.06 -17.00
CA PRO A 226 -11.04 -29.41 -16.44
C PRO A 226 -11.40 -29.50 -14.95
N PHE A 227 -11.50 -28.39 -14.20
CA PHE A 227 -11.53 -28.42 -12.72
C PHE A 227 -12.90 -28.68 -12.11
N ARG A 228 -13.93 -28.84 -12.95
CA ARG A 228 -15.33 -29.01 -12.52
C ARG A 228 -15.58 -30.28 -11.70
N HIS A 229 -14.72 -31.29 -11.85
CA HIS A 229 -14.79 -32.55 -11.10
C HIS A 229 -14.27 -32.44 -9.65
N LEU A 230 -13.59 -31.33 -9.30
CA LEU A 230 -13.08 -31.12 -7.95
C LEU A 230 -14.21 -30.68 -7.02
N SER A 231 -14.43 -31.45 -5.95
CA SER A 231 -15.44 -31.14 -4.94
C SER A 231 -14.97 -29.97 -4.05
N VAL A 232 -15.43 -28.76 -4.36
CA VAL A 232 -15.17 -27.58 -3.52
C VAL A 232 -16.00 -27.70 -2.23
N PRO A 233 -15.38 -27.70 -1.03
CA PRO A 233 -16.09 -27.92 0.24
C PRO A 233 -17.20 -26.88 0.49
N LEU A 234 -16.99 -25.65 0.05
CA LEU A 234 -17.95 -24.54 0.20
C LEU A 234 -18.16 -23.84 -1.16
N PRO A 235 -19.05 -24.34 -2.02
CA PRO A 235 -19.30 -23.73 -3.31
C PRO A 235 -19.98 -22.36 -3.14
N MET A 236 -19.58 -21.40 -3.98
CA MET A 236 -20.22 -20.09 -4.03
C MET A 236 -21.65 -20.22 -4.58
N GLY A 237 -22.63 -19.56 -3.95
CA GLY A 237 -24.02 -19.59 -4.44
C GLY A 237 -24.14 -19.02 -5.85
N GLU A 238 -25.08 -19.53 -6.65
CA GLU A 238 -25.23 -19.15 -8.07
C GLU A 238 -25.54 -17.66 -8.29
N ARG A 239 -26.31 -17.05 -7.38
CA ARG A 239 -26.60 -15.61 -7.41
C ARG A 239 -25.32 -14.79 -7.23
N LEU A 240 -24.53 -15.12 -6.22
CA LEU A 240 -23.27 -14.43 -5.90
C LEU A 240 -22.24 -14.65 -7.00
N PHE A 241 -22.22 -15.84 -7.59
CA PHE A 241 -21.40 -16.09 -8.77
C PHE A 241 -21.85 -15.22 -9.93
N ARG A 242 -23.14 -15.00 -10.19
CA ARG A 242 -23.57 -14.11 -11.29
C ARG A 242 -23.05 -12.68 -11.14
N LEU A 243 -22.90 -12.20 -9.90
CA LEU A 243 -22.32 -10.90 -9.59
C LEU A 243 -20.79 -10.83 -9.81
N HIS A 244 -20.10 -11.93 -10.10
CA HIS A 244 -18.64 -11.91 -10.29
C HIS A 244 -18.17 -10.97 -11.41
N TRP A 245 -19.02 -10.66 -12.40
CA TRP A 245 -18.72 -9.70 -13.48
C TRP A 245 -18.66 -8.24 -13.02
N VAL A 246 -19.27 -7.92 -11.88
CA VAL A 246 -19.18 -6.58 -11.28
C VAL A 246 -17.75 -6.33 -10.78
N LEU A 247 -17.07 -7.37 -10.32
CA LEU A 247 -15.70 -7.31 -9.79
C LEU A 247 -14.68 -6.79 -10.82
N PRO A 248 -14.48 -7.42 -12.00
CA PRO A 248 -13.56 -6.91 -13.00
C PRO A 248 -14.00 -5.54 -13.52
N LEU A 249 -15.31 -5.30 -13.69
CA LEU A 249 -15.80 -4.01 -14.20
C LEU A 249 -15.38 -2.85 -13.29
N TYR A 250 -15.59 -2.99 -11.98
CA TYR A 250 -15.23 -1.95 -11.01
C TYR A 250 -13.71 -1.80 -10.88
N PHE A 251 -13.00 -2.90 -10.64
CA PHE A 251 -11.57 -2.84 -10.34
C PHE A 251 -10.69 -2.56 -11.57
N LEU A 252 -11.03 -3.07 -12.76
CA LEU A 252 -10.31 -2.70 -13.99
C LEU A 252 -10.61 -1.27 -14.42
N PHE A 253 -11.81 -0.75 -14.14
CA PHE A 253 -12.09 0.68 -14.36
C PHE A 253 -11.19 1.55 -13.48
N ALA A 254 -11.03 1.20 -12.19
CA ALA A 254 -10.10 1.89 -11.29
C ALA A 254 -8.65 1.81 -11.80
N VAL A 255 -8.20 0.65 -12.26
CA VAL A 255 -6.87 0.49 -12.90
C VAL A 255 -6.73 1.38 -14.13
N GLY A 256 -7.75 1.41 -15.01
CA GLY A 256 -7.75 2.27 -16.19
C GLY A 256 -7.67 3.76 -15.83
N TYR A 257 -8.40 4.17 -14.79
CA TYR A 257 -8.37 5.54 -14.27
C TYR A 257 -7.00 5.92 -13.70
N ASP A 258 -6.37 5.04 -12.91
CA ASP A 258 -5.03 5.25 -12.34
C ASP A 258 -3.97 5.37 -13.44
N VAL A 259 -4.04 4.53 -14.48
CA VAL A 259 -3.15 4.58 -15.64
C VAL A 259 -3.36 5.87 -16.42
N PHE A 260 -4.60 6.23 -16.72
CA PHE A 260 -4.92 7.45 -17.46
C PHE A 260 -4.43 8.70 -16.74
N THR A 261 -4.70 8.80 -15.43
CA THR A 261 -4.27 9.94 -14.60
C THR A 261 -2.74 10.03 -14.53
N SER A 262 -2.06 8.90 -14.43
CA SER A 262 -0.59 8.85 -14.41
C SER A 262 0.00 9.28 -15.75
N LEU A 263 -0.57 8.83 -16.87
CA LEU A 263 -0.15 9.23 -18.22
C LEU A 263 -0.36 10.72 -18.45
N MET A 264 -1.47 11.29 -18.00
CA MET A 264 -1.72 12.74 -18.10
C MET A 264 -0.66 13.55 -17.35
N LYS A 265 -0.32 13.17 -16.12
CA LYS A 265 0.73 13.84 -15.33
C LYS A 265 2.11 13.75 -15.99
N VAL A 266 2.42 12.62 -16.62
CA VAL A 266 3.67 12.45 -17.37
C VAL A 266 3.65 13.29 -18.65
N ALA A 267 2.54 13.35 -19.37
CA ALA A 267 2.41 14.18 -20.56
C ALA A 267 2.57 15.67 -20.22
N GLU A 268 1.96 16.13 -19.13
CA GLU A 268 2.11 17.51 -18.63
C GLU A 268 3.56 17.82 -18.24
N SER A 269 4.24 16.90 -17.54
CA SER A 269 5.65 17.12 -17.15
C SER A 269 6.59 17.15 -18.37
N PHE A 270 6.33 16.33 -19.39
CA PHE A 270 7.06 16.38 -20.66
C PHE A 270 6.86 17.71 -21.39
N ILE A 271 5.62 18.21 -21.48
CA ILE A 271 5.31 19.52 -22.09
C ILE A 271 5.98 20.66 -21.32
N GLN A 272 6.00 20.59 -19.98
CA GLN A 272 6.62 21.61 -19.15
C GLN A 272 8.15 21.61 -19.29
N THR A 273 8.78 20.44 -19.39
CA THR A 273 10.23 20.31 -19.64
C THR A 273 10.60 20.80 -21.05
N GLN A 274 9.74 20.56 -22.03
CA GLN A 274 9.92 21.04 -23.40
C GLN A 274 9.81 22.57 -23.50
N SER A 275 8.85 23.18 -22.80
CA SER A 275 8.72 24.65 -22.77
C SER A 275 9.90 25.35 -22.06
N GLN A 276 10.45 24.73 -21.00
CA GLN A 276 11.63 25.24 -20.31
C GLN A 276 12.91 25.16 -21.15
N SER A 277 13.08 24.11 -21.97
CA SER A 277 14.24 23.96 -22.86
C SER A 277 14.18 24.89 -24.09
N THR A 278 12.99 25.22 -24.60
CA THR A 278 12.83 26.29 -25.62
C THR A 278 13.15 27.69 -25.10
N ASN A 279 12.90 27.98 -23.81
CA ASN A 279 13.24 29.28 -23.23
C ASN A 279 14.74 29.44 -22.94
N LEU A 280 15.46 28.35 -22.72
CA LEU A 280 16.92 28.33 -22.50
C LEU A 280 17.75 28.38 -23.80
N SER A 281 17.12 28.16 -24.97
CA SER A 281 17.76 28.27 -26.29
C SER A 281 17.54 29.64 -26.96
N LEU A 282 16.78 30.53 -26.31
CA LEU A 282 16.51 31.91 -26.74
C LEU A 282 17.26 32.97 -25.89
N HIS A 283 18.11 32.54 -24.96
CA HIS A 283 19.04 33.36 -24.18
C HIS A 283 20.48 32.98 -24.49
#